data_AF-A0A3P7MRS9-F1
#
_entry.id   AF-A0A3P7MRS9-F1
#
_cell.length_a   1.000
_cell.length_b   1.000
_cell.length_c   1.000
_cell.angle_alpha   90.00
_cell.angle_beta   90.00
_cell.angle_gamma   90.00
#
_symmetry.space_group_name_H-M   'P 1'
#
loop_
_entity.id
_entity.type
_entity.pdbx_description
1 polymer ?
#
loop_
_entity_poly.entity_id
_entity_poly.type
_entity_poly.pdbx_seq_one_letter_code
_entity_poly.pdbx_strand_id
1 'polypeptide(L)'
;MTQHGYWFVMGDIQNLLAHPSLAISTVLHPTAFSDTYTTLLNRMQGMNVNWRIVRGEHRENDNTELVQRSFTLEFEALALTMFNFITAISQKKHYVAAVAFFDKIVVALKNWIHAISGWCTGDIIECPKYCVSFHLPLHRHLSTALSHFNDMELFRRHVEDFRKDEPLLRRIVLHPLKIQVSFSASLNVLVFESDVAREFY
;
A
#
# COMPACT_ATOMS: atom_id res chain seq x y z
N MET A 1 -6.16 -30.33 -4.96
CA MET A 1 -7.22 -30.01 -3.96
C MET A 1 -7.00 -28.57 -3.51
N THR A 2 -7.65 -27.62 -4.15
CA THR A 2 -7.49 -26.18 -3.90
C THR A 2 -8.44 -25.74 -2.77
N GLN A 3 -8.04 -25.98 -1.52
CA GLN A 3 -8.78 -25.46 -0.37
C GLN A 3 -8.53 -23.96 -0.21
N HIS A 4 -9.27 -23.14 -0.95
CA HIS A 4 -9.40 -21.70 -0.71
C HIS A 4 -10.29 -21.46 0.52
N GLY A 5 -9.82 -21.90 1.70
CA GLY A 5 -10.54 -21.72 2.97
C GLY A 5 -10.44 -20.30 3.55
N TYR A 6 -9.51 -19.48 3.05
CA TYR A 6 -9.32 -18.11 3.52
C TYR A 6 -10.55 -17.23 3.26
N TRP A 7 -11.34 -17.54 2.23
CA TRP A 7 -12.50 -16.74 1.85
C TRP A 7 -13.56 -16.66 2.94
N PHE A 8 -13.83 -17.79 3.61
CA PHE A 8 -14.79 -17.83 4.72
C PHE A 8 -14.31 -17.00 5.90
N VAL A 9 -13.03 -17.16 6.26
CA VAL A 9 -12.42 -16.37 7.33
C VAL A 9 -12.44 -14.88 7.00
N MET A 10 -12.14 -14.50 5.76
CA MET A 10 -12.20 -13.10 5.34
C MET A 10 -13.61 -12.53 5.34
N GLY A 11 -14.59 -13.28 4.84
CA GLY A 11 -16.00 -12.89 4.86
C GLY A 11 -16.50 -12.68 6.29
N ASP A 12 -16.18 -13.60 7.20
CA ASP A 12 -16.57 -13.49 8.61
C ASP A 12 -15.91 -12.28 9.28
N ILE A 13 -14.62 -12.04 9.03
CA ILE A 13 -13.92 -10.85 9.55
C ILE A 13 -14.55 -9.57 9.01
N GLN A 14 -14.86 -9.50 7.71
CA GLN A 14 -15.49 -8.32 7.12
C GLN A 14 -16.88 -8.06 7.72
N ASN A 15 -17.68 -9.11 7.91
CA ASN A 15 -19.00 -9.00 8.54
C ASN A 15 -18.90 -8.56 10.00
N LEU A 16 -17.96 -9.13 10.77
CA LEU A 16 -17.73 -8.76 12.16
C LEU A 16 -17.31 -7.28 12.28
N LEU A 17 -16.38 -6.85 11.42
CA LEU A 17 -15.85 -5.49 11.41
C LEU A 17 -16.78 -4.49 10.73
N ALA A 18 -17.87 -4.92 10.10
CA ALA A 18 -18.93 -4.01 9.67
C ALA A 18 -19.63 -3.33 10.86
N HIS A 19 -19.55 -3.91 12.06
CA HIS A 19 -20.06 -3.30 13.29
C HIS A 19 -19.09 -2.22 13.80
N PRO A 20 -19.49 -0.93 13.87
CA PRO A 20 -18.56 0.16 14.17
C PRO A 20 -17.84 0.06 15.52
N SER A 21 -18.52 -0.45 16.56
CA SER A 21 -17.93 -0.62 17.89
C SER A 21 -16.81 -1.66 17.90
N LEU A 22 -17.01 -2.78 17.18
CA LEU A 22 -16.02 -3.85 17.06
C LEU A 22 -14.84 -3.41 16.20
N ALA A 23 -15.09 -2.70 15.09
CA ALA A 23 -14.05 -2.10 14.27
C ALA A 23 -13.15 -1.16 15.08
N ILE A 24 -13.73 -0.23 15.83
CA ILE A 24 -12.98 0.71 16.68
C ILE A 24 -12.20 -0.04 17.77
N SER A 25 -12.86 -0.98 18.47
CA SER A 25 -12.20 -1.81 19.49
C SER A 25 -11.01 -2.57 18.92
N THR A 26 -11.15 -3.11 17.70
CA THR A 26 -10.09 -3.84 17.00
C THR A 26 -8.90 -2.93 16.70
N VAL A 27 -9.13 -1.73 16.15
CA VAL A 27 -8.06 -0.74 15.89
C VAL A 27 -7.29 -0.37 17.15
N LEU A 28 -8.00 -0.23 18.28
CA LEU A 28 -7.40 0.11 19.57
C LEU A 28 -6.73 -1.08 20.26
N HIS A 29 -7.06 -2.31 19.86
CA HIS A 29 -6.51 -3.51 20.46
C HIS A 29 -5.06 -3.71 20.00
N PRO A 30 -4.09 -3.86 20.94
CA PRO A 30 -2.67 -3.98 20.58
C PRO A 30 -2.41 -5.17 19.65
N THR A 31 -2.88 -6.37 20.02
CA THR A 31 -2.62 -7.57 19.20
C THR A 31 -3.38 -7.60 17.88
N ALA A 32 -4.70 -7.34 17.87
CA ALA A 32 -5.52 -7.53 16.68
C ALA A 32 -5.11 -6.60 15.53
N PHE A 33 -4.93 -5.31 15.80
CA PHE A 33 -4.57 -4.35 14.76
C PHE A 33 -3.06 -4.15 14.62
N SER A 34 -2.36 -3.88 15.74
CA SER A 34 -0.93 -3.52 15.67
C SER A 34 -0.06 -4.70 15.29
N ASP A 35 -0.39 -5.91 15.74
CA ASP A 35 0.42 -7.09 15.43
C ASP A 35 -0.14 -7.81 14.21
N THR A 36 -1.37 -8.34 14.29
CA THR A 36 -1.90 -9.24 13.25
C THR A 36 -2.21 -8.53 11.94
N TYR A 37 -3.08 -7.51 11.97
CA TYR A 37 -3.49 -6.80 10.74
C TYR A 37 -2.30 -6.08 10.08
N THR A 38 -1.51 -5.37 10.87
CA THR A 38 -0.35 -4.62 10.35
C THR A 38 0.76 -5.55 9.84
N THR A 39 0.97 -6.72 10.46
CA THR A 39 1.92 -7.72 9.94
C THR A 39 1.44 -8.26 8.59
N LEU A 40 0.15 -8.62 8.47
CA LEU A 40 -0.41 -9.07 7.20
C LEU A 40 -0.24 -7.99 6.13
N LEU A 41 -0.59 -6.74 6.46
CA LEU A 41 -0.42 -5.58 5.58
C LEU A 41 1.02 -5.40 5.10
N ASN A 42 2.00 -5.50 6.00
CA ASN A 42 3.42 -5.41 5.65
C ASN A 42 3.89 -6.54 4.75
N ARG A 43 3.39 -7.77 4.95
CA ARG A 43 3.70 -8.91 4.07
C ARG A 43 3.17 -8.65 2.65
N MET A 44 1.96 -8.13 2.52
CA MET A 44 1.35 -7.80 1.22
C MET A 44 1.99 -6.57 0.54
N GLN A 45 2.60 -5.65 1.30
CA GLN A 45 3.31 -4.46 0.77
C GLN A 45 4.56 -4.82 -0.07
N GLY A 46 5.06 -6.05 0.01
CA GLY A 46 6.24 -6.51 -0.74
C GLY A 46 5.97 -7.66 -1.72
N MET A 47 4.71 -8.07 -1.91
CA MET A 47 4.40 -9.32 -2.62
C MET A 47 4.64 -9.32 -4.13
N ASN A 48 5.03 -8.21 -4.75
CA ASN A 48 5.27 -8.13 -6.20
C ASN A 48 6.40 -7.15 -6.54
N VAL A 49 7.59 -7.33 -5.95
CA VAL A 49 8.78 -6.58 -6.41
C VAL A 49 9.26 -7.19 -7.72
N ASN A 50 8.94 -6.53 -8.84
CA ASN A 50 9.47 -6.88 -10.14
C ASN A 50 10.89 -6.31 -10.28
N TRP A 51 11.83 -7.18 -10.62
CA TRP A 51 13.19 -6.82 -11.00
C TRP A 51 13.20 -6.58 -12.52
N ARG A 52 13.44 -5.35 -12.95
CA ARG A 52 13.63 -5.00 -14.36
C ARG A 52 15.01 -5.49 -14.80
N ILE A 53 15.05 -6.54 -15.62
CA ILE A 53 16.30 -6.96 -16.27
C ILE A 53 16.58 -5.99 -17.42
N VAL A 54 17.76 -5.34 -17.41
CA VAL A 54 18.15 -4.30 -18.40
C VAL A 54 18.76 -4.89 -19.68
N ARG A 55 18.97 -6.20 -19.71
CA ARG A 55 19.37 -6.89 -20.95
C ARG A 55 18.12 -7.06 -21.81
N GLY A 56 18.18 -6.68 -23.08
CA GLY A 56 17.09 -6.64 -24.06
C GLY A 56 16.40 -7.96 -24.39
N GLU A 57 16.38 -8.90 -23.45
CA GLU A 57 15.51 -10.06 -23.48
C GLU A 57 14.38 -9.77 -22.50
N HIS A 58 13.27 -9.24 -23.04
CA HIS A 58 11.99 -9.23 -22.36
C HIS A 58 11.65 -10.68 -22.00
N ARG A 59 11.98 -11.13 -20.79
CA ARG A 59 11.34 -12.34 -20.26
C ARG A 59 9.89 -11.98 -20.03
N GLU A 60 9.05 -12.36 -20.99
CA GLU A 60 7.62 -12.62 -20.79
C GLU A 60 7.51 -13.69 -19.70
N ASN A 61 7.60 -13.28 -18.43
CA ASN A 61 7.26 -14.20 -17.36
C ASN A 61 5.75 -14.13 -17.20
N ASP A 62 5.08 -15.24 -17.50
CA ASP A 62 3.63 -15.48 -17.47
C ASP A 62 3.04 -15.45 -16.05
N ASN A 63 3.58 -14.59 -15.19
CA ASN A 63 3.20 -14.39 -13.80
C ASN A 63 1.94 -13.53 -13.65
N THR A 64 1.29 -13.14 -14.75
CA THR A 64 0.07 -12.31 -14.74
C THR A 64 -0.98 -12.88 -13.79
N GLU A 65 -1.18 -14.20 -13.82
CA GLU A 65 -2.12 -14.89 -12.95
C GLU A 65 -1.72 -14.79 -11.46
N LEU A 66 -0.44 -14.98 -11.14
CA LEU A 66 0.06 -14.88 -9.76
C LEU A 66 -0.02 -13.44 -9.22
N VAL A 67 0.30 -12.46 -10.05
CA VAL A 67 0.19 -11.04 -9.71
C VAL A 67 -1.27 -10.67 -9.48
N GLN A 68 -2.17 -11.10 -10.37
CA GLN A 68 -3.61 -10.86 -10.25
C GLN A 68 -4.17 -11.50 -8.99
N ARG A 69 -3.87 -12.78 -8.72
CA ARG A 69 -4.31 -13.47 -7.49
C ARG A 69 -3.80 -12.78 -6.22
N SER A 70 -2.57 -12.29 -6.24
CA SER A 70 -1.99 -11.56 -5.10
C SER A 70 -2.69 -10.21 -4.86
N PHE A 71 -3.03 -9.50 -5.93
CA PHE A 71 -3.79 -8.25 -5.85
C PHE A 71 -5.22 -8.50 -5.36
N THR A 72 -5.91 -9.51 -5.91
CA THR A 72 -7.25 -9.92 -5.48
C THR A 72 -7.27 -10.27 -4.00
N LEU A 73 -6.33 -11.13 -3.56
CA LEU A 73 -6.19 -11.50 -2.15
C LEU A 73 -5.97 -10.27 -1.27
N GLU A 74 -5.09 -9.34 -1.65
CA GLU A 74 -4.89 -8.13 -0.85
C GLU A 74 -6.14 -7.26 -0.81
N PHE A 75 -6.77 -7.05 -1.96
CA PHE A 75 -7.92 -6.19 -2.07
C PHE A 75 -9.04 -6.68 -1.14
N GLU A 76 -9.33 -7.98 -1.19
CA GLU A 76 -10.37 -8.59 -0.37
C GLU A 76 -9.96 -8.67 1.09
N ALA A 77 -8.72 -9.04 1.39
CA ALA A 77 -8.31 -9.24 2.77
C ALA A 77 -8.09 -7.91 3.53
N LEU A 78 -7.43 -6.95 2.89
CA LEU A 78 -6.92 -5.76 3.54
C LEU A 78 -7.68 -4.50 3.15
N ALA A 79 -7.97 -4.29 1.86
CA ALA A 79 -8.62 -3.06 1.41
C ALA A 79 -10.07 -2.94 1.91
N LEU A 80 -10.86 -4.01 1.80
CA LEU A 80 -12.23 -4.02 2.30
C LEU A 80 -12.26 -3.88 3.82
N THR A 81 -11.39 -4.61 4.53
CA THR A 81 -11.23 -4.51 5.99
C THR A 81 -10.80 -3.11 6.42
N MET A 82 -9.91 -2.46 5.68
CA MET A 82 -9.51 -1.07 5.90
C MET A 82 -10.73 -0.14 5.83
N PHE A 83 -11.57 -0.27 4.81
CA PHE A 83 -12.76 0.56 4.67
C PHE A 83 -13.76 0.37 5.82
N ASN A 84 -13.87 -0.83 6.39
CA ASN A 84 -14.66 -1.06 7.59
C ASN A 84 -14.13 -0.24 8.77
N PHE A 85 -12.81 -0.24 9.02
CA PHE A 85 -12.20 0.60 10.05
C PHE A 85 -12.41 2.09 9.80
N ILE A 86 -12.11 2.55 8.58
CA ILE A 86 -12.22 3.96 8.19
C ILE A 86 -13.68 4.44 8.34
N THR A 87 -14.64 3.66 7.87
CA THR A 87 -16.07 3.99 7.93
C THR A 87 -16.52 4.07 9.38
N ALA A 88 -16.18 3.08 10.20
CA ALA A 88 -16.53 3.06 11.62
C ALA A 88 -15.96 4.27 12.37
N ILE A 89 -14.66 4.55 12.19
CA ILE A 89 -13.96 5.66 12.84
C ILE A 89 -14.56 7.00 12.39
N SER A 90 -14.80 7.17 11.08
CA SER A 90 -15.35 8.41 10.53
C SER A 90 -16.80 8.66 10.96
N GLN A 91 -17.66 7.63 10.92
CA GLN A 91 -19.06 7.70 11.37
C GLN A 91 -19.18 8.05 12.86
N LYS A 92 -18.32 7.46 13.70
CA LYS A 92 -18.31 7.73 15.14
C LYS A 92 -17.48 8.94 15.54
N LYS A 93 -16.82 9.59 14.57
CA LYS A 93 -15.83 10.66 14.79
C LYS A 93 -14.84 10.32 15.92
N HIS A 94 -14.37 9.07 15.94
CA HIS A 94 -13.60 8.51 17.04
C HIS A 94 -12.11 8.83 16.92
N TYR A 95 -11.72 10.03 17.35
CA TYR A 95 -10.36 10.57 17.21
C TYR A 95 -9.24 9.64 17.70
N VAL A 96 -9.37 9.03 18.88
CA VAL A 96 -8.31 8.18 19.45
C VAL A 96 -7.99 6.99 18.54
N ALA A 97 -9.02 6.45 17.87
CA ALA A 97 -8.84 5.34 16.94
C ALA A 97 -8.29 5.83 15.60
N ALA A 98 -8.66 7.03 15.14
CA ALA A 98 -8.07 7.65 13.95
C ALA A 98 -6.55 7.83 14.11
N VAL A 99 -6.10 8.34 15.26
CA VAL A 99 -4.68 8.49 15.59
C VAL A 99 -3.98 7.14 15.69
N ALA A 100 -4.54 6.19 16.44
CA ALA A 100 -3.96 4.85 16.58
C ALA A 100 -3.81 4.15 15.23
N PHE A 101 -4.81 4.23 14.37
CA PHE A 101 -4.75 3.71 13.00
C PHE A 101 -3.63 4.40 12.22
N PHE A 102 -3.64 5.73 12.17
CA PHE A 102 -2.68 6.51 11.41
C PHE A 102 -1.23 6.27 11.83
N ASP A 103 -0.94 6.34 13.13
CA ASP A 103 0.42 6.17 13.66
C ASP A 103 0.99 4.79 13.34
N LYS A 104 0.16 3.74 13.45
CA LYS A 104 0.58 2.37 13.11
C LYS A 104 0.89 2.21 11.63
N ILE A 105 0.08 2.81 10.76
CA ILE A 105 0.35 2.80 9.31
C ILE A 105 1.61 3.60 8.98
N VAL A 106 1.82 4.76 9.60
CA VAL A 106 3.05 5.57 9.41
C VAL A 106 4.29 4.80 9.88
N VAL A 107 4.24 4.12 11.03
CA VAL A 107 5.33 3.28 11.52
C VAL A 107 5.61 2.12 10.57
N ALA A 108 4.57 1.41 10.13
CA ALA A 108 4.71 0.32 9.17
C ALA A 108 5.34 0.80 7.86
N LEU A 109 4.91 1.95 7.34
CA LEU A 109 5.44 2.55 6.13
C LEU A 109 6.89 3.01 6.30
N LYS A 110 7.25 3.64 7.42
CA LYS A 110 8.64 3.98 7.78
C LYS A 110 9.54 2.76 7.78
N ASN A 111 9.10 1.69 8.44
CA ASN A 111 9.85 0.43 8.53
C ASN A 111 10.01 -0.22 7.16
N TRP A 112 8.95 -0.24 6.36
CA TRP A 112 9.00 -0.79 5.01
C TRP A 112 9.94 0.01 4.09
N ILE A 113 9.82 1.35 4.10
CA ILE A 113 10.74 2.22 3.36
C ILE A 113 12.18 1.96 3.80
N HIS A 114 12.45 1.92 5.11
CA HIS A 114 13.79 1.63 5.62
C HIS A 114 14.32 0.28 5.11
N ALA A 115 13.48 -0.76 5.09
CA ALA A 115 13.86 -2.08 4.61
C ALA A 115 14.16 -2.13 3.09
N ILE A 116 13.42 -1.38 2.27
CA ILE A 116 13.62 -1.37 0.81
C ILE A 116 14.62 -0.32 0.31
N SER A 117 14.89 0.73 1.10
CA SER A 117 15.85 1.80 0.80
C SER A 117 17.30 1.41 1.12
N GLY A 118 17.62 0.11 1.13
CA GLY A 118 18.93 -0.40 1.51
C GLY A 118 20.08 0.47 1.00
N TRP A 119 20.97 0.86 1.92
CA TRP A 119 22.28 1.47 1.62
C TRP A 119 22.32 2.92 1.11
N CYS A 120 21.36 3.78 1.46
CA CYS A 120 21.53 5.23 1.24
C CYS A 120 22.49 5.84 2.28
N THR A 121 23.81 5.69 2.06
CA THR A 121 24.82 6.53 2.70
C THR A 121 24.83 7.90 2.03
N GLY A 122 24.03 8.86 2.52
CA GLY A 122 24.06 10.27 2.08
C GLY A 122 22.71 10.99 2.04
N ASP A 123 22.75 12.30 1.78
CA ASP A 123 21.58 13.20 1.65
C ASP A 123 20.77 12.99 0.35
N ILE A 124 21.26 12.14 -0.55
CA ILE A 124 20.60 11.82 -1.82
C ILE A 124 19.72 10.60 -1.62
N ILE A 125 18.40 10.79 -1.77
CA ILE A 125 17.43 9.69 -1.75
C ILE A 125 17.51 8.96 -3.10
N GLU A 126 18.35 7.94 -3.18
CA GLU A 126 18.42 7.08 -4.37
C GLU A 126 17.43 5.93 -4.26
N CYS A 127 16.61 5.79 -5.29
CA CYS A 127 15.75 4.63 -5.41
C CYS A 127 16.57 3.44 -5.95
N PRO A 128 16.41 2.21 -5.41
CA PRO A 128 17.03 1.03 -5.98
C PRO A 128 16.73 0.96 -7.48
N LYS A 129 17.79 0.99 -8.29
CA LYS A 129 17.68 0.90 -9.75
C LYS A 129 17.07 -0.46 -10.07
N TYR A 130 16.15 -0.47 -11.03
CA TYR A 130 15.57 -1.71 -11.58
C TYR A 130 14.63 -2.49 -10.65
N CYS A 131 14.17 -1.94 -9.52
CA CYS A 131 13.11 -2.54 -8.71
C CYS A 131 11.84 -1.70 -8.73
N VAL A 132 10.71 -2.30 -9.13
CA VAL A 132 9.38 -1.70 -9.11
C VAL A 132 8.42 -2.64 -8.39
N SER A 133 7.81 -2.17 -7.30
CA SER A 133 6.62 -2.83 -6.72
C SER A 133 5.39 -2.13 -7.29
N PHE A 134 4.40 -2.89 -7.75
CA PHE A 134 3.14 -2.34 -8.25
C PHE A 134 2.04 -2.29 -7.17
N HIS A 135 2.39 -2.73 -5.96
CA HIS A 135 1.45 -2.95 -4.88
C HIS A 135 1.67 -1.93 -3.76
N LEU A 136 0.64 -1.14 -3.44
CA LEU A 136 0.71 0.04 -2.56
C LEU A 136 -0.25 0.03 -1.35
N PRO A 137 -0.41 -1.08 -0.61
CA PRO A 137 -1.46 -1.17 0.39
C PRO A 137 -1.22 -0.23 1.58
N LEU A 138 0.01 -0.09 2.10
CA LEU A 138 0.33 0.90 3.15
C LEU A 138 0.04 2.33 2.70
N HIS A 139 0.40 2.69 1.46
CA HIS A 139 0.10 4.00 0.88
C HIS A 139 -1.41 4.22 0.75
N ARG A 140 -2.17 3.18 0.37
CA ARG A 140 -3.64 3.22 0.34
C ARG A 140 -4.20 3.52 1.74
N HIS A 141 -3.74 2.81 2.77
CA HIS A 141 -4.19 3.01 4.15
C HIS A 141 -3.88 4.42 4.65
N LEU A 142 -2.68 4.92 4.37
CA LEU A 142 -2.28 6.28 4.71
C LEU A 142 -3.16 7.31 4.00
N SER A 143 -3.32 7.19 2.68
CA SER A 143 -4.13 8.11 1.88
C SER A 143 -5.59 8.10 2.31
N THR A 144 -6.17 6.93 2.59
CA THR A 144 -7.56 6.82 3.01
C THR A 144 -7.76 7.41 4.41
N ALA A 145 -6.85 7.18 5.37
CA ALA A 145 -6.91 7.82 6.68
C ALA A 145 -6.85 9.35 6.57
N LEU A 146 -5.90 9.88 5.80
CA LEU A 146 -5.75 11.33 5.60
C LEU A 146 -7.01 11.94 4.99
N SER A 147 -7.59 11.32 3.95
CA SER A 147 -8.77 11.85 3.28
C SER A 147 -10.05 11.76 4.13
N HIS A 148 -10.28 10.64 4.83
CA HIS A 148 -11.55 10.39 5.53
C HIS A 148 -11.59 10.91 6.96
N PHE A 149 -10.44 11.17 7.59
CA PHE A 149 -10.37 11.70 8.95
C PHE A 149 -10.11 13.22 9.00
N ASN A 150 -9.92 13.87 7.84
CA ASN A 150 -9.61 15.30 7.74
C ASN A 150 -10.65 16.21 8.43
N ASP A 151 -11.90 15.79 8.49
CA ASP A 151 -12.98 16.54 9.16
C ASP A 151 -12.85 16.59 10.68
N MET A 152 -11.99 15.74 11.28
CA MET A 152 -11.77 15.72 12.73
C MET A 152 -10.65 16.69 13.10
N GLU A 153 -10.99 17.79 13.77
CA GLU A 153 -10.02 18.84 14.09
C GLU A 153 -8.81 18.33 14.88
N LEU A 154 -9.05 17.48 15.88
CA LEU A 154 -7.96 16.89 16.69
C LEU A 154 -7.04 16.02 15.83
N PHE A 155 -7.60 15.26 14.88
CA PHE A 155 -6.79 14.44 13.96
C PHE A 155 -5.94 15.31 13.04
N ARG A 156 -6.53 16.38 12.48
CA ARG A 156 -5.79 17.34 11.65
C ARG A 156 -4.61 17.94 12.41
N ARG A 157 -4.81 18.33 13.67
CA ARG A 157 -3.73 18.84 14.54
C ARG A 157 -2.64 17.78 14.78
N HIS A 158 -3.00 16.52 15.01
CA HIS A 158 -2.04 15.42 15.16
C HIS A 158 -1.18 15.20 13.91
N VAL A 159 -1.79 15.32 12.73
CA VAL A 159 -1.09 15.12 11.44
C VAL A 159 -0.16 16.30 11.09
N GLU A 160 -0.26 17.46 11.72
CA GLU A 160 0.60 18.61 11.41
C GLU A 160 2.10 18.31 11.61
N ASP A 161 2.47 17.51 12.61
CA ASP A 161 3.88 17.16 12.81
C ASP A 161 4.37 16.18 11.75
N PHE A 162 3.51 15.25 11.31
CA PHE A 162 3.79 14.42 10.13
C PHE A 162 3.95 15.25 8.85
N ARG A 163 3.18 16.33 8.68
CA ARG A 163 3.27 17.24 7.52
C ARG A 163 4.58 18.03 7.47
N LYS A 164 5.22 18.25 8.61
CA LYS A 164 6.51 18.96 8.72
C LYS A 164 7.72 18.07 8.45
N ASP A 165 7.54 16.74 8.49
CA ASP A 165 8.60 15.77 8.19
C ASP A 165 8.81 15.62 6.67
N GLU A 166 9.34 16.68 6.04
CA GLU A 166 9.61 16.71 4.60
C GLU A 166 10.45 15.52 4.11
N PRO A 167 11.55 15.12 4.78
CA PRO A 167 12.35 13.98 4.33
C PRO A 167 11.54 12.68 4.27
N LEU A 168 10.68 12.42 5.25
CA LEU A 168 9.79 11.27 5.23
C LEU A 168 8.77 11.37 4.10
N LEU A 169 8.11 12.51 3.94
CA LEU A 169 7.10 12.71 2.90
C LEU A 169 7.67 12.49 1.50
N ARG A 170 8.88 13.00 1.23
CA ARG A 170 9.59 12.74 -0.03
C ARG A 170 9.77 11.24 -0.26
N ARG A 171 10.24 10.49 0.75
CA ARG A 171 10.42 9.03 0.66
C ARG A 171 9.10 8.28 0.43
N ILE A 172 8.02 8.71 1.08
CA ILE A 172 6.69 8.12 0.91
C ILE A 172 6.21 8.30 -0.54
N VAL A 173 6.35 9.51 -1.09
CA VAL A 173 5.85 9.87 -2.44
C VAL A 173 6.71 9.29 -3.55
N LEU A 174 8.02 9.08 -3.33
CA LEU A 174 8.90 8.46 -4.33
C LEU A 174 8.40 7.10 -4.80
N HIS A 175 7.84 6.28 -3.90
CA HIS A 175 7.40 4.94 -4.27
C HIS A 175 6.25 4.92 -5.30
N PRO A 176 5.11 5.63 -5.10
CA PRO A 176 4.08 5.82 -6.12
C PRO A 176 4.60 6.47 -7.42
N LEU A 177 5.47 7.48 -7.31
CA LEU A 177 6.03 8.16 -8.49
C LEU A 177 6.85 7.21 -9.36
N LYS A 178 7.64 6.30 -8.76
CA LYS A 178 8.36 5.27 -9.53
C LYS A 178 7.43 4.40 -10.35
N ILE A 179 6.27 4.03 -9.82
CA ILE A 179 5.29 3.22 -10.54
C ILE A 179 4.75 3.99 -11.73
N GLN A 180 4.39 5.27 -11.54
CA GLN A 180 3.89 6.13 -12.62
C GLN A 180 4.91 6.31 -13.74
N VAL A 181 6.17 6.61 -13.41
CA VAL A 181 7.24 6.76 -14.39
C VAL A 181 7.54 5.44 -15.10
N SER A 182 7.54 4.32 -14.38
CA SER A 182 7.75 3.00 -14.98
C SER A 182 6.65 2.65 -15.97
N PHE A 183 5.39 2.95 -15.64
CA PHE A 183 4.25 2.73 -16.53
C PHE A 183 4.33 3.61 -17.78
N SER A 184 4.65 4.91 -17.63
CA SER A 184 4.80 5.83 -18.75
C SER A 184 6.00 5.48 -19.64
N ALA A 185 7.12 5.05 -19.06
CA ALA A 185 8.28 4.60 -19.82
C ALA A 185 7.99 3.29 -20.60
N SER A 186 7.25 2.36 -20.00
CA SER A 186 6.75 1.17 -20.71
C SER A 186 5.79 1.54 -21.84
N LEU A 187 4.92 2.53 -21.63
CA LEU A 187 4.05 3.04 -22.69
C LEU A 187 4.86 3.68 -23.83
N ASN A 188 5.91 4.43 -23.52
CA ASN A 188 6.76 5.04 -24.55
C ASN A 188 7.53 3.97 -25.34
N VAL A 189 7.96 2.87 -24.73
CA VAL A 189 8.54 1.73 -25.47
C VAL A 189 7.49 1.07 -26.37
N LEU A 190 6.26 0.89 -25.90
CA LEU A 190 5.16 0.33 -26.70
C LEU A 190 4.71 1.28 -27.83
N VAL A 191 4.74 2.60 -27.61
CA VAL A 191 4.42 3.59 -28.64
C VAL A 191 5.54 3.65 -29.69
N PHE A 192 6.82 3.64 -29.27
CA PHE A 192 7.94 3.55 -30.20
C PHE A 192 7.94 2.24 -31.01
N GLU A 193 7.59 1.09 -30.41
CA GLU A 193 7.43 -0.16 -31.17
C GLU A 193 6.23 -0.12 -32.13
N SER A 194 5.14 0.56 -31.77
CA SER A 194 3.97 0.70 -32.65
C SER A 194 4.19 1.66 -33.83
N ASP A 195 5.05 2.67 -33.67
CA ASP A 195 5.39 3.60 -34.74
C ASP A 195 6.49 3.04 -35.66
N VAL A 196 7.42 2.23 -35.16
CA VAL A 196 8.41 1.52 -35.99
C VAL A 196 7.77 0.37 -36.77
N ALA A 197 6.67 -0.23 -36.27
CA ALA A 197 5.89 -1.23 -37.01
C ALA A 197 5.06 -0.64 -38.18
N ARG A 198 4.92 0.69 -38.27
CA ARG A 198 4.20 1.38 -39.37
C ARG A 198 5.09 1.80 -40.54
N GLU A 199 6.42 1.67 -40.44
CA GLU A 199 7.34 1.96 -41.56
C GLU A 199 7.75 0.69 -42.35
N PHE A 200 7.14 -0.46 -42.09
CA PHE A 200 7.41 -1.72 -42.81
C PHE A 200 6.16 -2.41 -43.41
N TYR A 201 5.13 -1.64 -43.75
CA TYR A 201 4.06 -2.07 -44.67
C TYR A 201 3.74 -1.00 -45.70
#